data_AF-A0A1H4E4Y9-F1
#
_entry.id   AF-A0A1H4E4Y9-F1
#
_cell.length_a   1.000
_cell.length_b   1.000
_cell.length_c   1.000
_cell.angle_alpha   90.00
_cell.angle_beta   90.00
_cell.angle_gamma   90.00
#
_symmetry.space_group_name_H-M   'P 1'
#
loop_
_entity.id
_entity.type
_entity.pdbx_description
1 polymer ?
#
loop_
_entity_poly.entity_id
_entity_poly.type
_entity_poly.pdbx_seq_one_letter_code
_entity_poly.pdbx_strand_id
1 'polypeptide(L)'
;MQGQQMINIEEHRVPKFTEHPNGFEVVSNDGSIKIVLQHTTVMNGSMESDFYSTKTWIKEESGWIEVNGTQTYPTKEAFIEVIRDNEDFTQAMRDYEEYKFNI
;
A
#
# COMPACT_ATOMS: atom_id res chain seq x y z
N MET A 1 -48.59 9.52 -6.76
CA MET A 1 -47.24 10.09 -6.89
C MET A 1 -46.43 9.61 -5.69
N GLN A 2 -45.67 8.54 -5.83
CA GLN A 2 -44.80 8.01 -4.77
C GLN A 2 -43.37 8.43 -5.11
N GLY A 3 -42.72 9.11 -4.17
CA GLY A 3 -41.39 9.68 -4.34
C GLY A 3 -40.34 8.60 -4.55
N GLN A 4 -39.50 8.80 -5.56
CA GLN A 4 -38.28 8.02 -5.75
C GLN A 4 -37.32 8.38 -4.63
N GLN A 5 -37.04 7.40 -3.76
CA GLN A 5 -35.98 7.47 -2.77
C GLN A 5 -34.65 7.42 -3.55
N MET A 6 -33.91 8.53 -3.58
CA MET A 6 -32.56 8.58 -4.14
C MET A 6 -31.67 7.69 -3.27
N ILE A 7 -31.29 6.54 -3.80
CA ILE A 7 -30.28 5.68 -3.19
C ILE A 7 -28.95 6.40 -3.43
N ASN A 8 -28.40 7.05 -2.40
CA ASN A 8 -27.00 7.45 -2.39
C ASN A 8 -26.19 6.16 -2.40
N ILE A 9 -25.83 5.68 -3.58
CA ILE A 9 -24.83 4.64 -3.73
C ILE A 9 -23.51 5.34 -3.44
N GLU A 10 -23.05 5.30 -2.19
CA GLU A 10 -21.64 5.55 -1.91
C GLU A 10 -20.86 4.53 -2.76
N GLU A 11 -20.22 5.01 -3.82
CA GLU A 11 -19.26 4.21 -4.58
C GLU A 11 -18.28 3.63 -3.58
N HIS A 12 -18.40 2.32 -3.32
CA HIS A 12 -17.45 1.59 -2.50
C HIS A 12 -16.14 1.52 -3.28
N ARG A 13 -15.36 2.60 -3.23
CA ARG A 13 -14.02 2.62 -3.80
C ARG A 13 -13.17 1.68 -2.95
N VAL A 14 -12.50 0.74 -3.58
CA VAL A 14 -11.53 -0.13 -2.90
C VAL A 14 -10.27 0.72 -2.63
N PRO A 15 -9.83 0.87 -1.37
CA PRO A 15 -8.64 1.64 -1.07
C PRO A 15 -7.40 1.02 -1.71
N LYS A 16 -6.53 1.88 -2.22
CA LYS A 16 -5.26 1.59 -2.88
C LYS A 16 -4.07 1.81 -1.94
N PHE A 17 -4.28 2.43 -0.78
CA PHE A 17 -3.34 2.47 0.32
C PHE A 17 -4.00 1.95 1.59
N THR A 18 -3.27 1.17 2.40
CA THR A 18 -3.69 0.75 3.73
C THR A 18 -2.50 0.79 4.68
N GLU A 19 -2.64 1.45 5.83
CA GLU A 19 -1.66 1.34 6.90
C GLU A 19 -1.91 0.11 7.76
N HIS A 20 -0.82 -0.57 8.12
CA HIS A 20 -0.80 -1.67 9.07
C HIS A 20 0.14 -1.33 10.23
N PRO A 21 -0.01 -1.96 11.41
CA PRO A 21 0.88 -1.72 12.55
C PRO A 21 2.37 -1.83 12.23
N ASN A 22 2.74 -2.70 11.28
CA ASN A 22 4.12 -3.00 10.93
C ASN A 22 4.54 -2.44 9.56
N GLY A 23 3.77 -1.53 8.94
CA GLY A 23 4.12 -0.96 7.64
C GLY A 23 2.92 -0.59 6.79
N PHE A 24 3.04 -0.74 5.47
CA PHE A 24 2.04 -0.26 4.52
C PHE A 24 1.72 -1.31 3.46
N GLU A 25 0.53 -1.21 2.89
CA GLU A 25 0.15 -1.88 1.66
C GLU A 25 -0.24 -0.81 0.64
N VAL A 26 0.30 -0.93 -0.58
CA VAL A 26 -0.11 -0.14 -1.75
C VAL A 26 -0.51 -1.05 -2.89
N VAL A 27 -1.55 -0.67 -3.60
CA VAL A 27 -2.09 -1.40 -4.75
C VAL A 27 -2.06 -0.47 -5.96
N SER A 28 -1.63 -0.99 -7.11
CA SER A 28 -1.61 -0.24 -8.36
C SER A 28 -3.01 0.22 -8.76
N ASN A 29 -3.05 1.25 -9.60
CA ASN A 29 -4.27 1.87 -10.11
C ASN A 29 -5.20 0.84 -10.76
N ASP A 30 -4.65 -0.03 -11.61
CA ASP A 30 -5.36 -1.13 -12.28
C ASP A 30 -5.66 -2.32 -11.35
N GLY A 31 -5.06 -2.36 -10.17
CA GLY A 31 -5.24 -3.43 -9.19
C GLY A 31 -4.52 -4.73 -9.52
N SER A 32 -3.55 -4.72 -10.43
CA SER A 32 -2.78 -5.91 -10.82
C SER A 32 -1.54 -6.14 -9.96
N ILE A 33 -0.99 -5.09 -9.35
CA ILE A 33 0.22 -5.16 -8.52
C ILE A 33 -0.11 -4.70 -7.11
N LYS A 34 0.47 -5.39 -6.13
CA LYS A 34 0.40 -5.03 -4.72
C LYS A 34 1.79 -5.09 -4.10
N ILE A 35 2.17 -4.04 -3.38
CA ILE A 35 3.43 -3.95 -2.67
C ILE A 35 3.14 -3.78 -1.18
N VAL A 36 3.72 -4.66 -0.37
CA VAL A 36 3.62 -4.60 1.08
C VAL A 36 4.98 -4.21 1.64
N LEU A 37 5.04 -3.09 2.34
CA LEU A 37 6.20 -2.65 3.11
C LEU A 37 6.08 -3.16 4.55
N GLN A 38 7.13 -3.80 5.07
CA GLN A 38 7.14 -4.39 6.41
C GLN A 38 8.39 -3.95 7.18
N HIS A 39 8.20 -3.50 8.42
CA HIS A 39 9.28 -3.23 9.35
C HIS A 39 9.99 -4.54 9.69
N THR A 40 11.31 -4.53 9.56
CA THR A 40 12.19 -5.67 9.75
C THR A 40 13.32 -5.28 10.68
N THR A 41 13.42 -5.98 11.80
CA THR A 41 14.54 -5.86 12.73
C THR A 41 15.48 -7.04 12.52
N VAL A 42 16.76 -6.76 12.24
CA VAL A 42 17.79 -7.79 12.13
C VAL A 42 18.77 -7.63 13.29
N MET A 43 19.01 -8.73 14.00
CA MET A 43 20.04 -8.81 15.04
C MET A 43 21.29 -9.46 14.46
N ASN A 44 22.42 -8.75 14.50
CA ASN A 44 23.73 -9.29 14.15
C ASN A 44 24.68 -9.14 15.35
N GLY A 45 24.76 -10.21 16.16
CA GLY A 45 25.48 -10.17 17.43
C GLY A 45 24.80 -9.22 18.42
N SER A 46 25.53 -8.21 18.88
CA SER A 46 25.01 -7.15 19.78
C SER A 46 24.45 -5.93 19.04
N MET A 47 24.49 -5.92 17.70
CA MET A 47 23.96 -4.82 16.90
C MET A 47 22.54 -5.14 16.46
N GLU A 48 21.63 -4.23 16.76
CA GLU A 48 20.27 -4.21 16.25
C GLU A 48 20.22 -3.21 15.08
N SER A 49 19.56 -3.60 13.99
CA SER A 49 19.34 -2.72 12.85
C SER A 49 17.92 -2.86 12.36
N ASP A 50 17.23 -1.73 12.29
CA ASP A 50 15.88 -1.61 11.79
C ASP A 50 15.88 -1.08 10.36
N PHE A 51 15.11 -1.74 9.50
CA PHE A 51 14.84 -1.28 8.16
C PHE A 51 13.45 -1.73 7.71
N TYR A 52 13.00 -1.21 6.59
CA TYR A 52 11.75 -1.62 5.97
C TYR A 52 12.05 -2.45 4.73
N SER A 53 11.39 -3.59 4.56
CA SER A 53 11.53 -4.44 3.38
C SER A 53 10.21 -4.56 2.63
N THR A 54 10.28 -4.69 1.31
CA THR A 54 9.09 -4.89 0.48
C THR A 54 8.88 -6.35 0.10
N LYS A 55 7.60 -6.71 -0.03
CA LYS A 55 7.14 -7.90 -0.75
C LYS A 55 6.23 -7.45 -1.88
N THR A 56 6.43 -8.02 -3.05
CA THR A 56 5.64 -7.69 -4.25
C THR A 56 4.74 -8.87 -4.62
N TRP A 57 3.49 -8.57 -4.94
CA TRP A 57 2.49 -9.53 -5.34
C TRP A 57 1.87 -9.11 -6.67
N ILE A 58 1.66 -10.07 -7.56
CA ILE A 58 0.93 -9.88 -8.82
C ILE A 58 -0.41 -10.60 -8.71
N LYS A 59 -1.46 -9.98 -9.24
CA LYS A 59 -2.80 -10.53 -9.30
C LYS A 59 -2.94 -11.43 -10.52
N GLU A 60 -3.25 -12.68 -10.27
CA GLU A 60 -3.56 -13.71 -11.25
C GLU A 60 -5.01 -14.16 -11.10
N GLU A 61 -5.51 -14.98 -12.03
CA GLU A 61 -6.89 -15.52 -11.97
C GLU A 61 -7.18 -16.30 -10.68
N SER A 62 -6.17 -16.99 -10.15
CA SER A 62 -6.25 -17.81 -8.94
C SER A 62 -6.03 -17.02 -7.64
N GLY A 63 -5.69 -15.73 -7.73
CA GLY A 63 -5.44 -14.87 -6.58
C GLY A 63 -4.09 -14.14 -6.67
N TRP A 64 -3.58 -13.73 -5.50
CA TRP A 64 -2.30 -13.03 -5.43
C TRP A 64 -1.14 -14.04 -5.38
N ILE A 65 -0.12 -13.81 -6.22
CA ILE A 65 1.12 -14.58 -6.21
C ILE A 65 2.29 -13.68 -5.81
N GLU A 66 3.05 -14.11 -4.80
CA GLU A 66 4.27 -13.39 -4.38
C GLU A 66 5.32 -13.61 -5.45
N VAL A 67 5.89 -12.51 -5.94
CA VAL A 67 7.01 -12.55 -6.89
C VAL A 67 8.31 -12.25 -6.18
N ASN A 68 9.37 -12.93 -6.59
CA ASN A 68 10.71 -12.71 -6.04
C ASN A 68 11.14 -11.27 -6.35
N GLY A 69 11.19 -10.46 -5.30
CA GLY A 69 11.57 -9.06 -5.39
C GLY A 69 11.42 -8.41 -4.03
N THR A 70 12.54 -8.22 -3.35
CA THR A 70 12.61 -7.50 -2.09
C THR A 70 13.52 -6.30 -2.26
N GLN A 71 12.99 -5.13 -1.95
CA GLN A 71 13.77 -3.92 -1.82
C GLN A 71 13.75 -3.50 -0.36
N THR A 72 14.83 -2.87 0.11
CA THR A 72 14.93 -2.38 1.48
C THR A 72 15.04 -0.86 1.49
N TYR A 73 14.44 -0.26 2.51
CA TYR A 73 14.35 1.18 2.71
C TYR A 73 14.75 1.51 4.15
N PRO A 74 15.49 2.60 4.37
CA PRO A 74 15.87 3.02 5.71
C PRO A 74 14.67 3.53 6.53
N THR A 75 13.63 4.06 5.86
CA THR A 75 12.43 4.62 6.50
C THR A 75 11.18 4.32 5.69
N LYS A 76 10.01 4.49 6.32
CA LYS A 76 8.70 4.50 5.64
C LYS A 76 8.63 5.58 4.57
N GLU A 77 9.17 6.76 4.85
CA GLU A 77 9.14 7.93 3.97
C GLU A 77 9.94 7.69 2.69
N ALA A 78 11.10 7.03 2.78
CA ALA A 78 11.90 6.70 1.60
C ALA A 78 11.14 5.79 0.63
N PHE A 79 10.33 4.86 1.13
CA PHE A 79 9.43 4.05 0.31
C PHE A 79 8.32 4.91 -0.30
N ILE A 80 7.69 5.79 0.48
CA ILE A 80 6.60 6.66 0.00
C ILE A 80 7.09 7.60 -1.11
N GLU A 81 8.33 8.11 -1.06
CA GLU A 81 8.90 8.91 -2.15
C GLU A 81 8.99 8.12 -3.46
N VAL A 82 9.42 6.85 -3.40
CA VAL A 82 9.47 5.98 -4.59
C VAL A 82 8.07 5.71 -5.14
N ILE A 83 7.07 5.48 -4.29
CA ILE A 83 5.70 5.25 -4.75
C ILE A 83 5.07 6.54 -5.30
N ARG A 84 5.40 7.71 -4.73
CA ARG A 84 4.92 9.02 -5.19
C ARG A 84 5.31 9.32 -6.63
N ASP A 85 6.54 8.96 -7.01
CA ASP A 85 7.06 9.22 -8.35
C ASP A 85 6.60 8.18 -9.38
N ASN A 86 5.83 7.16 -8.98
CA ASN A 86 5.34 6.11 -9.85
C ASN A 86 3.89 6.36 -10.30
N GLU A 87 3.70 6.54 -11.60
CA GLU A 87 2.39 6.83 -12.21
C GLU A 87 1.34 5.73 -11.96
N ASP A 88 1.77 4.47 -11.80
CA ASP A 88 0.90 3.32 -11.56
C ASP A 88 0.31 3.30 -10.14
N PHE A 89 0.81 4.14 -9.22
CA PHE A 89 0.36 4.17 -7.82
C PHE A 89 -0.20 5.54 -7.40
N THR A 90 -0.55 6.39 -8.36
CA THR A 90 -1.10 7.72 -8.08
C THR A 90 -2.37 7.70 -7.22
N GLN A 91 -3.25 6.70 -7.36
CA GLN A 91 -4.41 6.55 -6.48
C GLN A 91 -4.02 6.16 -5.05
N ALA A 92 -3.06 5.24 -4.89
CA ALA A 92 -2.54 4.88 -3.57
C ALA A 92 -1.95 6.10 -2.84
N MET A 93 -1.33 7.02 -3.57
CA MET A 93 -0.77 8.24 -2.98
C MET A 93 -1.82 9.26 -2.58
N ARG A 94 -2.91 9.39 -3.35
CA ARG A 94 -4.07 10.18 -2.92
C ARG A 94 -4.69 9.61 -1.64
N ASP A 95 -4.85 8.28 -1.59
CA ASP A 95 -5.37 7.59 -0.41
C ASP A 95 -4.46 7.79 0.82
N TYR A 96 -3.15 7.75 0.62
CA TYR A 96 -2.16 8.03 1.67
C TYR A 96 -2.25 9.47 2.17
N GLU A 97 -2.37 10.45 1.26
CA GLU A 97 -2.52 11.86 1.62
C GLU A 97 -3.82 12.11 2.40
N GLU A 98 -4.94 11.59 1.90
CA GLU A 98 -6.22 11.63 2.61
C GLU A 98 -6.13 10.99 4.00
N TYR A 99 -5.46 9.84 4.12
CA TYR A 99 -5.20 9.23 5.42
C TYR A 99 -4.41 10.19 6.33
N LYS A 100 -3.28 10.73 5.86
CA LYS A 100 -2.40 11.60 6.64
C LYS A 100 -3.05 12.90 7.14
N PHE A 101 -4.01 13.45 6.41
CA PHE A 101 -4.70 14.69 6.78
C PHE A 101 -5.93 14.48 7.68
N ASN A 102 -6.38 13.24 7.85
CA ASN A 102 -7.55 12.89 8.66
C ASN A 102 -7.19 12.32 10.05
N ILE A 103 -5.90 12.24 10.39
CA ILE A 103 -5.34 11.91 11.71
C ILE A 103 -4.67 13.13 12.31
#